data_AF-A0A832MUF3-F1
#
_entry.id   AF-A0A832MUF3-F1
#
_cell.length_a   1.000
_cell.length_b   1.000
_cell.length_c   1.000
_cell.angle_alpha   90.00
_cell.angle_beta   90.00
_cell.angle_gamma   90.00
#
_symmetry.space_group_name_H-M   'P 1'
#
loop_
_entity.id
_entity.type
_entity.pdbx_description
1 polymer ?
#
loop_
_entity_poly.entity_id
_entity_poly.type
_entity_poly.pdbx_seq_one_letter_code
_entity_poly.pdbx_strand_id
1 'polypeptide(L)'
;MSIEYYPLSFGLIIGFVNWNFHKYKPLIGVSLSVLASYISFSIAYFSLGIFGYTRDMILANTDYAISDDLIGTLAFIISTSVIAPLLVFYLYRFIFTIQKTTFSKVIILISIVLLGLIQYGASVFYETFNSYLLWQVIMALAIQLLINQKINKKVL
;
A
#
# COMPACT_ATOMS: atom_id res chain seq x y z
N MET A 1 -18.19 3.01 -8.35
CA MET A 1 -16.94 2.97 -9.16
C MET A 1 -16.37 1.57 -9.08
N SER A 2 -15.98 0.97 -10.19
CA SER A 2 -15.32 -0.34 -10.17
C SER A 2 -13.95 -0.23 -9.51
N ILE A 3 -13.57 -1.28 -8.77
CA ILE A 3 -12.34 -1.35 -7.96
C ILE A 3 -11.06 -1.14 -8.78
N GLU A 4 -11.15 -1.43 -10.08
CA GLU A 4 -10.09 -1.31 -11.08
C GLU A 4 -9.62 0.13 -11.32
N TYR A 5 -10.44 1.13 -11.01
CA TYR A 5 -10.06 2.54 -11.19
C TYR A 5 -9.25 3.11 -10.01
N TYR A 6 -9.19 2.42 -8.87
CA TYR A 6 -8.41 2.91 -7.71
C TYR A 6 -6.89 2.92 -7.97
N PRO A 7 -6.27 1.86 -8.52
CA PRO A 7 -4.85 1.89 -8.87
C PRO A 7 -4.53 2.95 -9.93
N LEU A 8 -5.41 3.11 -10.92
CA LEU A 8 -5.25 4.10 -11.98
C LEU A 8 -5.26 5.53 -11.43
N SER A 9 -6.32 5.88 -10.69
CA SER A 9 -6.46 7.22 -10.11
C SER A 9 -5.32 7.54 -9.15
N PHE A 10 -4.94 6.59 -8.29
CA PHE A 10 -3.81 6.76 -7.38
C PHE A 10 -2.49 6.97 -8.12
N GLY A 11 -2.19 6.14 -9.12
CA GLY A 11 -0.96 6.24 -9.90
C GLY A 11 -0.86 7.54 -10.68
N LEU A 12 -1.96 7.97 -11.32
CA LEU A 12 -2.01 9.25 -12.03
C LEU A 12 -1.83 10.44 -11.08
N ILE A 13 -2.57 10.48 -9.97
CA ILE A 13 -2.49 11.58 -9.01
C ILE A 13 -1.07 11.70 -8.46
N ILE A 14 -0.46 10.61 -8.01
CA ILE A 14 0.89 10.66 -7.47
C ILE A 14 1.92 11.03 -8.54
N GLY A 15 1.81 10.45 -9.74
CA GLY A 15 2.69 10.78 -10.86
C GLY A 15 2.63 12.26 -11.21
N PHE A 16 1.43 12.80 -11.47
CA PHE A 16 1.29 14.20 -11.89
C PHE A 16 1.66 15.19 -10.80
N VAL A 17 1.24 14.98 -9.55
CA VAL A 17 1.54 15.91 -8.45
C VAL A 17 3.06 15.98 -8.19
N ASN A 18 3.79 14.88 -8.46
CA ASN A 18 5.24 14.81 -8.26
C ASN A 18 6.06 14.96 -9.55
N TRP A 19 5.54 15.72 -10.52
CA TRP A 19 6.12 15.87 -11.87
C TRP A 19 7.63 16.10 -11.88
N ASN A 20 8.14 16.97 -10.99
CA ASN A 20 9.54 17.40 -10.94
C ASN A 20 10.45 16.49 -10.10
N PHE A 21 9.91 15.46 -9.43
CA PHE A 21 10.64 14.61 -8.49
C PHE A 21 10.94 13.19 -9.00
N HIS A 22 10.53 12.90 -10.24
CA HIS A 22 10.85 11.65 -10.91
C HIS A 22 12.36 11.50 -11.15
N LYS A 23 12.85 10.27 -11.05
CA LYS A 23 14.23 9.92 -11.46
C LYS A 23 14.40 9.92 -12.98
N TYR A 24 13.33 9.60 -13.69
CA TYR A 24 13.26 9.56 -15.15
C TYR A 24 12.53 10.79 -15.69
N LYS A 25 12.39 10.88 -17.03
CA LYS A 25 11.57 11.93 -17.65
C LYS A 25 10.14 11.88 -17.10
N PRO A 26 9.46 13.03 -16.88
CA PRO A 26 8.19 13.07 -16.18
C PRO A 26 7.09 12.16 -16.78
N LEU A 27 6.95 12.12 -18.10
CA LEU A 27 5.99 11.23 -18.77
C LEU A 27 6.24 9.74 -18.47
N ILE A 28 7.51 9.33 -18.46
CA ILE A 28 7.91 7.96 -18.09
C ILE A 28 7.61 7.74 -16.60
N GLY A 29 7.91 8.73 -15.76
CA GLY A 29 7.61 8.72 -14.34
C GLY A 29 6.13 8.46 -14.03
N VAL A 30 5.22 9.23 -14.65
CA VAL A 30 3.77 9.04 -14.50
C VAL A 30 3.33 7.65 -14.98
N SER A 31 3.83 7.21 -16.13
CA SER A 31 3.52 5.88 -16.67
C SER A 31 3.96 4.77 -15.72
N LEU A 32 5.16 4.90 -15.13
CA LEU A 32 5.66 3.97 -14.13
C LEU A 32 4.86 4.02 -12.82
N SER A 33 4.37 5.19 -12.39
CA SER A 33 3.50 5.30 -11.21
C SER A 33 2.18 4.56 -11.38
N VAL A 34 1.57 4.64 -12.56
CA VAL A 34 0.37 3.86 -12.91
C VAL A 34 0.67 2.37 -12.89
N LEU A 35 1.72 1.93 -13.59
CA LEU A 35 2.13 0.52 -13.62
C LEU A 35 2.43 -0.03 -12.22
N ALA A 36 3.19 0.72 -11.41
CA ALA A 36 3.54 0.32 -10.06
C ALA A 36 2.32 0.22 -9.14
N SER A 37 1.33 1.09 -9.32
CA SER A 37 0.06 1.01 -8.62
C SER A 37 -0.67 -0.28 -8.98
N TYR A 38 -0.86 -0.57 -10.27
CA TYR A 38 -1.50 -1.82 -10.69
C TYR A 38 -0.75 -3.06 -10.21
N ILE A 39 0.58 -3.10 -10.31
CA ILE A 39 1.39 -4.24 -9.84
C ILE A 39 1.18 -4.45 -8.33
N SER A 40 1.21 -3.38 -7.54
CA SER A 40 1.07 -3.48 -6.08
C SER A 40 -0.32 -3.97 -5.66
N PHE A 41 -1.37 -3.44 -6.30
CA PHE A 41 -2.74 -3.87 -6.04
C PHE A 41 -3.02 -5.29 -6.53
N SER A 42 -2.51 -5.68 -7.69
CA SER A 42 -2.66 -7.05 -8.20
C SER A 42 -1.95 -8.07 -7.30
N ILE A 43 -0.72 -7.81 -6.88
CA ILE A 43 0.00 -8.73 -5.97
C ILE A 43 -0.73 -8.85 -4.63
N ALA A 44 -1.22 -7.75 -4.08
CA ALA A 44 -2.02 -7.78 -2.85
C ALA A 44 -3.37 -8.46 -3.03
N TYR A 45 -3.99 -8.37 -4.20
CA TYR A 45 -5.21 -9.12 -4.49
C TYR A 45 -4.94 -10.63 -4.55
N PHE A 46 -3.88 -11.04 -5.28
CA PHE A 46 -3.50 -12.44 -5.37
C PHE A 46 -3.02 -13.02 -4.03
N SER A 47 -2.48 -12.21 -3.10
CA SER A 47 -2.12 -12.71 -1.78
C SER A 47 -3.33 -13.20 -0.97
N LEU A 48 -4.55 -12.70 -1.23
CA LEU A 48 -5.77 -13.24 -0.62
C LEU A 48 -5.99 -14.70 -0.99
N GLY A 49 -5.76 -15.06 -2.26
CA GLY A 49 -5.86 -16.45 -2.73
C GLY A 49 -4.81 -17.36 -2.08
N ILE A 50 -3.58 -16.84 -1.89
CA ILE A 50 -2.52 -17.56 -1.17
C ILE A 50 -2.94 -17.82 0.28
N PHE A 51 -3.50 -16.81 0.98
CA PHE A 51 -3.99 -17.00 2.34
C PHE A 51 -5.10 -18.05 2.42
N GLY A 52 -6.07 -18.02 1.49
CA GLY A 52 -7.12 -19.05 1.38
C GLY A 52 -6.55 -20.45 1.20
N TYR A 53 -5.63 -20.63 0.25
CA TYR A 53 -4.97 -21.92 0.02
C TYR A 53 -4.20 -22.40 1.26
N THR A 54 -3.45 -21.53 1.92
CA THR A 54 -2.71 -21.92 3.15
C THR A 54 -3.64 -22.32 4.29
N ARG A 55 -4.81 -21.69 4.41
CA ARG A 55 -5.84 -22.08 5.38
C ARG A 55 -6.35 -23.48 5.08
N ASP A 56 -6.75 -23.74 3.84
CA ASP A 56 -7.33 -25.02 3.46
C ASP A 56 -6.34 -26.16 3.70
N MET A 57 -5.04 -25.91 3.44
CA MET A 57 -3.98 -26.84 3.81
C MET A 57 -3.90 -27.08 5.33
N ILE A 58 -4.02 -26.05 6.17
CA ILE A 58 -3.98 -26.22 7.63
C ILE A 58 -5.19 -27.03 8.12
N LEU A 59 -6.40 -26.70 7.66
CA LEU A 59 -7.63 -27.40 8.05
C LEU A 59 -7.64 -28.86 7.58
N ALA A 60 -7.08 -29.15 6.40
CA ALA A 60 -6.97 -30.52 5.91
C ALA A 60 -5.99 -31.39 6.72
N ASN A 61 -5.08 -30.78 7.48
CA ASN A 61 -4.00 -31.48 8.18
C ASN A 61 -4.06 -31.34 9.71
N THR A 62 -5.04 -30.63 10.26
CA THR A 62 -5.15 -30.37 11.71
C THR A 62 -6.62 -30.32 12.16
N ASP A 63 -6.87 -30.64 13.44
CA ASP A 63 -8.19 -30.51 14.06
C ASP A 63 -8.52 -29.06 14.51
N TYR A 64 -7.74 -28.07 14.05
CA TYR A 64 -7.98 -26.67 14.40
C TYR A 64 -9.24 -26.14 13.73
N ALA A 65 -10.24 -25.78 14.52
CA ALA A 65 -11.40 -25.03 14.03
C ALA A 65 -11.08 -23.53 13.98
N ILE A 66 -10.65 -23.04 12.81
CA ILE A 66 -10.46 -21.60 12.58
C ILE A 66 -11.66 -21.03 11.83
N SER A 67 -12.31 -20.02 12.42
CA SER A 67 -13.46 -19.36 11.79
C SER A 67 -13.07 -18.75 10.44
N ASP A 68 -13.91 -18.97 9.43
CA ASP A 68 -13.78 -18.39 8.09
C ASP A 68 -13.64 -16.86 8.15
N ASP A 69 -14.46 -16.22 8.99
CA ASP A 69 -14.51 -14.76 9.11
C ASP A 69 -13.20 -14.16 9.65
N LEU A 70 -12.54 -14.81 10.62
CA LEU A 70 -11.32 -14.28 11.21
C LEU A 70 -10.15 -14.35 10.23
N ILE A 71 -9.97 -15.48 9.54
CA ILE A 71 -8.89 -15.62 8.55
C ILE A 71 -9.14 -14.70 7.36
N GLY A 72 -10.38 -14.64 6.85
CA GLY A 72 -10.72 -13.74 5.76
C GLY A 72 -10.42 -12.28 6.09
N THR A 73 -10.79 -11.85 7.30
CA THR A 73 -10.52 -10.50 7.79
C THR A 73 -9.03 -10.23 7.94
N LEU A 74 -8.27 -11.14 8.55
CA LEU A 74 -6.82 -10.99 8.71
C LEU A 74 -6.09 -11.00 7.36
N ALA A 75 -6.46 -11.89 6.44
CA ALA A 75 -5.91 -11.95 5.09
C ALA A 75 -6.16 -10.63 4.34
N PHE A 76 -7.36 -10.06 4.48
CA PHE A 76 -7.70 -8.77 3.91
C PHE A 76 -6.87 -7.62 4.50
N ILE A 77 -6.76 -7.56 5.84
CA ILE A 77 -5.96 -6.54 6.53
C ILE A 77 -4.48 -6.65 6.14
N ILE A 78 -3.89 -7.86 6.15
CA ILE A 78 -2.49 -8.06 5.79
C ILE A 78 -2.25 -7.68 4.32
N SER A 79 -3.11 -8.13 3.42
CA SER A 79 -2.97 -7.85 1.99
C SER A 79 -3.07 -6.35 1.69
N THR A 80 -4.08 -5.68 2.24
CA THR A 80 -4.35 -4.26 1.94
C THR A 80 -3.52 -3.28 2.75
N SER A 81 -3.20 -3.58 4.02
CA SER A 81 -2.48 -2.66 4.91
C SER A 81 -0.99 -2.93 5.04
N VAL A 82 -0.51 -4.11 4.64
CA VAL A 82 0.90 -4.49 4.73
C VAL A 82 1.49 -4.71 3.35
N ILE A 83 0.98 -5.69 2.59
CA ILE A 83 1.58 -6.11 1.32
C ILE A 83 1.52 -4.99 0.27
N ALA A 84 0.33 -4.44 0.01
CA ALA A 84 0.16 -3.35 -0.96
C ALA A 84 1.01 -2.11 -0.61
N PRO A 85 0.95 -1.53 0.61
CA PRO A 85 1.77 -0.38 0.99
C PRO A 85 3.27 -0.61 0.87
N LEU A 86 3.77 -1.77 1.30
CA LEU A 86 5.19 -2.10 1.19
C LEU A 86 5.64 -2.15 -0.27
N LEU A 87 4.83 -2.75 -1.15
CA LEU A 87 5.12 -2.78 -2.59
C LEU A 87 5.11 -1.39 -3.19
N VAL A 88 4.14 -0.54 -2.84
CA VAL A 88 4.10 0.84 -3.29
C VAL A 88 5.34 1.60 -2.83
N PHE A 89 5.72 1.54 -1.55
CA PHE A 89 6.93 2.20 -1.06
C PHE A 89 8.19 1.68 -1.76
N TYR A 90 8.25 0.38 -2.03
CA TYR A 90 9.37 -0.24 -2.73
C TYR A 90 9.46 0.22 -4.20
N LEU A 91 8.36 0.17 -4.95
CA LEU A 91 8.33 0.56 -6.37
C LEU A 91 8.48 2.07 -6.55
N TYR A 92 7.88 2.88 -5.67
CA TYR A 92 7.95 4.34 -5.80
C TYR A 92 9.33 4.88 -5.47
N ARG A 93 10.11 4.13 -4.70
CA ARG A 93 11.53 4.39 -4.52
C ARG A 93 12.33 4.16 -5.81
N PHE A 94 11.89 3.30 -6.74
CA PHE A 94 12.48 3.18 -8.07
C PHE A 94 12.09 4.35 -8.98
N ILE A 95 10.88 4.89 -8.81
CA ILE A 95 10.31 5.94 -9.67
C ILE A 95 10.76 7.35 -9.27
N PHE A 96 10.78 7.63 -7.97
CA PHE A 96 11.05 8.95 -7.40
C PHE A 96 12.40 9.00 -6.67
N THR A 97 12.92 10.21 -6.51
CA THR A 97 14.14 10.46 -5.74
C THR A 97 13.85 10.47 -4.23
N ILE A 98 13.64 9.28 -3.66
CA ILE A 98 13.37 9.09 -2.23
C ILE A 98 14.65 8.72 -1.47
N GLN A 99 14.93 9.42 -0.37
CA GLN A 99 16.11 9.20 0.47
C GLN A 99 15.93 8.00 1.41
N LYS A 100 17.04 7.30 1.71
CA LYS A 100 17.08 6.25 2.74
C LYS A 100 17.44 6.88 4.09
N THR A 101 16.45 7.40 4.80
CA THR A 101 16.63 7.94 6.16
C THR A 101 15.95 7.07 7.20
N THR A 102 16.36 7.16 8.46
CA THR A 102 15.61 6.56 9.58
C THR A 102 14.19 7.10 9.62
N PHE A 103 14.00 8.39 9.32
CA PHE A 103 12.69 9.02 9.20
C PHE A 103 11.81 8.37 8.13
N SER A 104 12.37 7.97 7.00
CA SER A 104 11.63 7.23 5.96
C SER A 104 11.10 5.89 6.46
N LYS A 105 11.90 5.16 7.25
CA LYS A 105 11.45 3.89 7.87
C LYS A 105 10.31 4.13 8.85
N VAL A 106 10.38 5.21 9.62
CA VAL A 106 9.32 5.61 10.57
C VAL A 106 8.02 5.95 9.82
N ILE A 107 8.07 6.72 8.73
CA ILE A 107 6.88 7.02 7.91
C ILE A 107 6.23 5.74 7.40
N ILE A 108 7.02 4.80 6.86
CA ILE A 108 6.52 3.52 6.34
C ILE A 108 5.83 2.73 7.47
N LEU A 109 6.50 2.60 8.62
CA LEU A 109 5.96 1.88 9.78
C LEU A 109 4.66 2.48 10.28
N ILE A 110 4.63 3.81 10.49
CA ILE A 110 3.42 4.51 10.95
C ILE A 110 2.28 4.34 9.95
N SER A 111 2.57 4.42 8.64
CA SER A 111 1.55 4.25 7.59
C SER A 111 0.93 2.85 7.64
N ILE A 112 1.75 1.81 7.77
CA ILE A 112 1.28 0.42 7.88
C ILE A 112 0.46 0.20 9.14
N VAL A 113 0.94 0.69 10.28
CA VAL A 113 0.22 0.58 11.57
C VAL A 113 -1.13 1.31 11.49
N LEU A 114 -1.14 2.53 10.96
CA LEU A 114 -2.36 3.33 10.82
C LEU A 114 -3.38 2.64 9.89
N LEU A 115 -2.93 2.13 8.74
CA LEU A 115 -3.79 1.37 7.83
C LEU A 115 -4.33 0.10 8.49
N GLY A 116 -3.50 -0.63 9.24
CA GLY A 116 -3.92 -1.83 9.97
C GLY A 116 -5.01 -1.54 11.01
N LEU A 117 -4.78 -0.52 11.85
CA LEU A 117 -5.74 -0.12 12.88
C LEU A 117 -7.07 0.33 12.29
N ILE A 118 -7.04 1.11 11.21
CA ILE A 118 -8.28 1.62 10.61
C ILE A 118 -9.05 0.51 9.90
N GLN A 119 -8.36 -0.40 9.19
CA GLN A 119 -9.05 -1.54 8.56
C GLN A 119 -9.66 -2.48 9.59
N TYR A 120 -8.95 -2.72 10.70
CA TYR A 120 -9.51 -3.49 11.82
C TYR A 120 -10.73 -2.79 12.42
N GLY A 121 -10.64 -1.49 12.73
CA GLY A 121 -11.77 -0.71 13.23
C GLY A 121 -12.96 -0.68 12.26
N ALA A 122 -12.72 -0.55 10.96
CA ALA A 122 -13.76 -0.59 9.94
C ALA A 122 -14.47 -1.95 9.92
N SER A 123 -13.71 -3.06 10.00
CA SER A 123 -14.28 -4.41 10.04
C SER A 123 -15.16 -4.69 11.27
N VAL A 124 -14.98 -3.94 12.36
CA VAL A 124 -15.73 -4.11 13.62
C VAL A 124 -16.90 -3.13 13.73
N PHE A 125 -16.77 -1.91 13.23
CA PHE A 125 -17.69 -0.81 13.58
C PHE A 125 -18.43 -0.17 12.39
N TYR A 126 -18.01 -0.35 11.13
CA TYR A 126 -18.56 0.40 10.01
C TYR A 126 -18.65 -0.40 8.70
N GLU A 127 -19.84 -0.87 8.33
CA GLU A 127 -20.07 -1.59 7.06
C GLU A 127 -19.97 -0.71 5.80
N THR A 128 -20.16 0.62 5.91
CA THR A 128 -20.20 1.54 4.76
C THR A 128 -18.93 2.37 4.56
N PHE A 129 -17.84 2.05 5.27
CA PHE A 129 -16.62 2.84 5.19
C PHE A 129 -15.85 2.57 3.88
N ASN A 130 -15.51 3.61 3.11
CA ASN A 130 -14.69 3.46 1.92
C ASN A 130 -13.20 3.34 2.27
N SER A 131 -12.80 2.14 2.68
CA SER A 131 -11.43 1.81 3.04
C SER A 131 -10.39 2.13 1.96
N TYR A 132 -10.76 2.02 0.68
CA TYR A 132 -9.85 2.30 -0.44
C TYR A 132 -9.50 3.78 -0.54
N LEU A 133 -10.49 4.66 -0.39
CA LEU A 133 -10.26 6.10 -0.47
C LEU A 133 -9.35 6.55 0.68
N LEU A 134 -9.60 6.08 1.89
CA LEU A 134 -8.74 6.38 3.02
C LEU A 134 -7.32 5.83 2.81
N TRP A 135 -7.21 4.61 2.30
CA TRP A 135 -5.91 4.02 1.94
C TRP A 135 -5.15 4.93 0.96
N GLN A 136 -5.81 5.43 -0.08
CA GLN A 136 -5.20 6.33 -1.06
C GLN A 136 -4.72 7.63 -0.39
N VAL A 137 -5.50 8.20 0.53
CA VAL A 137 -5.12 9.41 1.26
C VAL A 137 -3.89 9.19 2.15
N ILE A 138 -3.88 8.13 2.96
CA ILE A 138 -2.76 7.81 3.85
C ILE A 138 -1.50 7.56 3.03
N MET A 139 -1.60 6.75 1.97
CA MET A 139 -0.46 6.45 1.11
C MET A 139 0.03 7.68 0.35
N ALA A 140 -0.86 8.54 -0.14
CA ALA A 140 -0.48 9.77 -0.80
C ALA A 140 0.29 10.69 0.16
N LEU A 141 -0.19 10.90 1.38
CA LEU A 141 0.50 11.68 2.40
C LEU A 141 1.88 11.09 2.74
N ALA A 142 1.95 9.77 2.93
CA ALA A 142 3.20 9.09 3.24
C ALA A 142 4.22 9.27 2.10
N ILE A 143 3.83 9.08 0.84
CA ILE A 143 4.70 9.29 -0.31
C ILE A 143 5.12 10.75 -0.42
N GLN A 144 4.21 11.71 -0.22
CA GLN A 144 4.55 13.13 -0.25
C GLN A 144 5.58 13.50 0.81
N LEU A 145 5.44 12.96 2.03
CA LEU A 145 6.42 13.13 3.09
C LEU A 145 7.77 12.49 2.74
N LEU A 146 7.78 11.36 2.04
CA LEU A 146 9.01 10.68 1.60
C LEU A 146 9.74 11.42 0.47
N ILE A 147 9.00 11.97 -0.50
CA ILE A 147 9.56 12.71 -1.64
C ILE A 147 10.09 14.08 -1.19
N ASN A 148 9.34 14.79 -0.35
CA ASN A 148 9.67 16.15 0.07
C ASN A 148 10.62 16.22 1.28
N GLN A 149 11.30 15.14 1.64
CA GLN A 149 12.36 15.20 2.65
C GLN A 149 13.48 16.10 2.15
N LYS A 150 13.52 17.35 2.62
CA LYS A 150 14.62 18.27 2.33
C LYS A 150 15.93 17.63 2.77
N ILE A 151 16.90 17.65 1.88
CA ILE A 151 18.28 17.32 2.20
C ILE A 151 18.74 18.37 3.21
N ASN A 152 18.84 18.03 4.50
CA ASN A 152 19.76 18.74 5.38
C ASN A 152 21.16 18.35 4.90
N LYS A 153 21.63 19.02 3.85
CA LYS A 153 23.04 19.06 3.48
C LYS A 153 23.67 19.83 4.64
N LYS A 154 24.02 19.13 5.72
CA LYS A 154 25.04 19.64 6.61
C LYS A 154 26.26 19.82 5.73
N VAL A 155 26.56 21.09 5.47
CA VAL A 155 27.87 21.59 5.11
C VAL A 155 28.87 20.86 6.00
N LEU A 156 29.65 19.97 5.39
CA LEU A 156 30.86 19.37 5.92
C LEU A 156 31.84 19.30 4.76
#